data_AF-A0A831RQB2-F1
#
_entry.id   AF-A0A831RQB2-F1
#
_cell.length_a   1.000
_cell.length_b   1.000
_cell.length_c   1.000
_cell.angle_alpha   90.00
_cell.angle_beta   90.00
_cell.angle_gamma   90.00
#
_symmetry.space_group_name_H-M   'P 1'
#
loop_
_entity.id
_entity.type
_entity.pdbx_description
1 polymer ?
#
loop_
_entity_poly.entity_id
_entity_poly.type
_entity_poly.pdbx_seq_one_letter_code
_entity_poly.pdbx_strand_id
1 'polypeptide(L)'
;MKRANAIAGAIALALWVSGSTAADLRSQAADREFHEALKLTPNLENGRKIYQVCTVCHRPEGWGSSDGRYPQIAGQLASVIIKQLADIRARNRDNPTMRPFASPRLLGGPQEIADVAAYVSQLPMDPFTIKGSGFDLEHGKKLYQENCADCHGDNGEGDAGKHIPRIHGQNIHYLTRQFEWIRIGKRRNADPKMVKQIRRFSPRDEAAVLDYVSHLKPPPEKLAKPGWQNPDFPNYARVPMPQPRRSRFEPPQPPQPPQPPVPPAFAGEAPQMPEPPAFGEPPQPPAFAPQPPQPPEPPVFRPMSKN
;
A
#
# COMPACT_ATOMS: atom_id res chain seq x y z
N MET A 1 45.67 -57.54 -38.31
CA MET A 1 46.01 -56.70 -37.15
C MET A 1 45.26 -55.37 -37.29
N LYS A 2 44.60 -54.93 -36.21
CA LYS A 2 43.39 -54.08 -36.20
C LYS A 2 43.71 -52.58 -36.32
N ARG A 3 42.78 -51.86 -36.97
CA ARG A 3 42.79 -50.43 -37.30
C ARG A 3 42.63 -49.56 -36.05
N ALA A 4 43.39 -48.47 -35.99
CA ALA A 4 43.25 -47.39 -35.02
C ALA A 4 42.07 -46.49 -35.41
N ASN A 5 41.15 -46.23 -34.49
CA ASN A 5 40.14 -45.19 -34.60
C ASN A 5 40.33 -44.20 -33.44
N ALA A 6 40.82 -43.01 -33.76
CA ALA A 6 40.78 -41.86 -32.88
C ALA A 6 39.40 -41.19 -33.05
N ILE A 7 38.58 -41.22 -32.00
CA ILE A 7 37.33 -40.46 -31.95
C ILE A 7 37.67 -39.12 -31.28
N ALA A 8 37.70 -38.05 -32.08
CA ALA A 8 37.78 -36.68 -31.60
C ALA A 8 36.45 -36.31 -30.92
N GLY A 9 36.48 -36.13 -29.60
CA GLY A 9 35.35 -35.59 -28.83
C GLY A 9 35.29 -34.07 -28.96
N ALA A 10 34.34 -33.55 -29.73
CA ALA A 10 34.01 -32.13 -29.73
C ALA A 10 33.15 -31.81 -28.50
N ILE A 11 33.76 -31.17 -27.49
CA ILE A 11 33.03 -30.59 -26.35
C ILE A 11 32.38 -29.30 -26.84
N ALA A 12 31.07 -29.36 -27.14
CA ALA A 12 30.27 -28.17 -27.39
C ALA A 12 30.01 -27.45 -26.05
N LEU A 13 30.78 -26.41 -25.75
CA LEU A 13 30.56 -25.53 -24.62
C LEU A 13 29.33 -24.64 -24.93
N ALA A 14 28.13 -25.13 -24.57
CA ALA A 14 26.90 -24.35 -24.68
C ALA A 14 26.92 -23.24 -23.63
N LEU A 15 27.35 -22.04 -24.02
CA LEU A 15 27.19 -20.81 -23.25
C LEU A 15 25.70 -20.46 -23.18
N TRP A 16 25.03 -20.90 -22.11
CA TRP A 16 23.69 -20.44 -21.76
C TRP A 16 23.78 -18.99 -21.26
N VAL A 17 23.63 -18.02 -22.17
CA VAL A 17 23.37 -16.63 -21.78
C VAL A 17 21.93 -16.57 -21.28
N SER A 18 21.74 -16.68 -19.97
CA SER A 18 20.43 -16.45 -19.34
C SER A 18 20.04 -14.97 -19.49
N GLY A 19 19.24 -14.65 -20.51
CA GLY A 19 18.63 -13.33 -20.64
C GLY A 19 17.67 -13.04 -19.49
N SER A 20 17.79 -11.88 -18.85
CA SER A 20 16.86 -11.42 -17.82
C SER A 20 15.49 -11.13 -18.42
N THR A 21 14.42 -11.59 -17.76
CA THR A 21 13.04 -11.30 -18.21
C THR A 21 12.66 -9.85 -17.92
N ALA A 22 11.59 -9.35 -18.56
CA ALA A 22 11.02 -8.04 -18.22
C ALA A 22 10.54 -7.94 -16.77
N ALA A 23 10.20 -9.07 -16.12
CA ALA A 23 9.87 -9.08 -14.68
C ALA A 23 11.14 -8.91 -13.84
N ASP A 24 12.23 -9.59 -14.19
CA ASP A 24 13.51 -9.48 -13.49
C ASP A 24 14.08 -8.06 -13.57
N LEU A 25 14.01 -7.45 -14.75
CA LEU A 25 14.45 -6.07 -14.95
C LEU A 25 13.65 -5.06 -14.11
N ARG A 26 12.34 -5.28 -13.95
CA ARG A 26 11.48 -4.45 -13.09
C ARG A 26 11.81 -4.63 -11.62
N SER A 27 12.06 -5.86 -11.17
CA SER A 27 12.48 -6.14 -9.80
C SER A 27 13.83 -5.50 -9.47
N GLN A 28 14.81 -5.65 -10.35
CA GLN A 28 16.11 -5.00 -10.18
C GLN A 28 16.01 -3.46 -10.15
N ALA A 29 15.10 -2.88 -10.94
CA ALA A 29 14.84 -1.44 -10.88
C ALA A 29 14.21 -1.02 -9.55
N ALA A 30 13.24 -1.80 -9.02
CA ALA A 30 12.65 -1.56 -7.71
C ALA A 30 13.71 -1.61 -6.59
N ASP A 31 14.59 -2.61 -6.65
CA ASP A 31 15.65 -2.76 -5.66
C ASP A 31 16.64 -1.58 -5.72
N ARG A 32 17.05 -1.14 -6.91
CA ARG A 32 17.91 0.04 -7.04
C ARG A 32 17.26 1.30 -6.46
N GLU A 33 16.00 1.57 -6.83
CA GLU A 33 15.24 2.72 -6.32
C GLU A 33 15.08 2.67 -4.79
N PHE A 34 14.79 1.49 -4.25
CA PHE A 34 14.71 1.26 -2.81
C PHE A 34 16.02 1.61 -2.09
N HIS A 35 17.16 1.08 -2.57
CA HIS A 35 18.47 1.32 -1.96
C HIS A 35 18.96 2.76 -2.15
N GLU A 36 18.58 3.41 -3.24
CA GLU A 36 18.88 4.83 -3.47
C GLU A 36 18.09 5.70 -2.49
N ALA A 37 16.77 5.55 -2.43
CA ALA A 37 15.90 6.31 -1.53
C ALA A 37 16.29 6.19 -0.06
N LEU A 38 16.75 5.01 0.38
CA LEU A 38 17.23 4.79 1.76
C LEU A 38 18.46 5.62 2.15
N LYS A 39 19.28 6.04 1.17
CA LYS A 39 20.53 6.79 1.41
C LYS A 39 20.32 8.31 1.35
N LEU A 40 19.19 8.75 0.81
CA LEU A 40 18.89 10.16 0.63
C LEU A 40 18.52 10.80 1.96
N THR A 41 18.85 12.08 2.11
CA THR A 41 18.37 12.89 3.23
C THR A 41 16.97 13.40 2.90
N PRO A 42 15.93 13.01 3.67
CA PRO A 42 14.56 13.41 3.34
C PRO A 42 14.26 14.88 3.63
N ASN A 43 13.44 15.50 2.79
CA ASN A 43 12.84 16.82 2.98
C ASN A 43 11.37 16.67 3.42
N LEU A 44 11.08 16.92 4.70
CA LEU A 44 9.74 16.75 5.27
C LEU A 44 8.71 17.71 4.67
N GLU A 45 9.10 18.93 4.30
CA GLU A 45 8.20 19.90 3.68
C GLU A 45 7.80 19.45 2.27
N ASN A 46 8.74 18.88 1.51
CA ASN A 46 8.41 18.26 0.23
C ASN A 46 7.53 17.02 0.41
N GLY A 47 7.85 16.17 1.40
CA GLY A 47 7.06 14.99 1.75
C GLY A 47 5.62 15.32 2.09
N ARG A 48 5.39 16.39 2.86
CA ARG A 48 4.06 16.93 3.19
C ARG A 48 3.28 17.37 1.94
N LYS A 49 3.94 18.06 0.99
CA LYS A 49 3.31 18.47 -0.29
C LYS A 49 2.91 17.27 -1.13
N ILE A 50 3.80 16.29 -1.28
CA ILE A 50 3.52 15.03 -2.00
C ILE A 50 2.36 14.29 -1.35
N TYR A 51 2.32 14.26 -0.01
CA TYR A 51 1.30 13.56 0.75
C TYR A 51 -0.12 14.07 0.49
N GLN A 52 -0.31 15.31 0.02
CA GLN A 52 -1.62 15.87 -0.35
C GLN A 52 -2.45 14.90 -1.20
N VAL A 53 -1.83 14.28 -2.20
CA VAL A 53 -2.52 13.32 -3.10
C VAL A 53 -2.86 12.02 -2.36
N CYS A 54 -2.02 11.59 -1.41
CA CYS A 54 -2.24 10.39 -0.62
C CYS A 54 -3.43 10.53 0.35
N THR A 55 -3.72 11.75 0.81
CA THR A 55 -4.81 12.02 1.77
C THR A 55 -6.19 11.62 1.25
N VAL A 56 -6.39 11.55 -0.07
CA VAL A 56 -7.67 11.15 -0.68
C VAL A 56 -8.11 9.76 -0.22
N CYS A 57 -7.16 8.84 -0.03
CA CYS A 57 -7.42 7.46 0.35
C CYS A 57 -6.97 7.16 1.77
N HIS A 58 -5.79 7.66 2.17
CA HIS A 58 -5.19 7.37 3.48
C HIS A 58 -5.61 8.35 4.58
N ARG A 59 -6.41 9.38 4.22
CA ARG A 59 -6.80 10.52 5.07
C ARG A 59 -5.62 11.43 5.42
N PRO A 60 -5.87 12.69 5.81
CA PRO A 60 -4.80 13.59 6.28
C PRO A 60 -4.00 13.02 7.45
N GLU A 61 -4.66 12.28 8.34
CA GLU A 61 -4.01 11.70 9.51
C GLU A 61 -3.23 10.41 9.20
N GLY A 62 -3.37 9.84 7.99
CA GLY A 62 -2.72 8.58 7.61
C GLY A 62 -3.34 7.33 8.22
N TRP A 63 -4.55 7.43 8.76
CA TRP A 63 -5.27 6.35 9.46
C TRP A 63 -6.01 5.39 8.52
N GLY A 64 -6.16 5.74 7.24
CA GLY A 64 -6.85 4.90 6.27
C GLY A 64 -8.37 4.90 6.45
N SER A 65 -9.03 3.80 6.08
CA SER A 65 -10.48 3.64 6.17
C SER A 65 -10.90 2.60 7.20
N SER A 66 -12.08 2.78 7.79
CA SER A 66 -12.63 1.88 8.81
C SER A 66 -12.88 0.46 8.27
N ASP A 67 -13.25 0.33 6.99
CA ASP A 67 -13.40 -0.98 6.31
C ASP A 67 -12.05 -1.65 5.96
N GLY A 68 -10.92 -1.00 6.28
CA GLY A 68 -9.57 -1.48 6.00
C GLY A 68 -9.23 -1.56 4.51
N ARG A 69 -10.03 -0.97 3.60
CA ARG A 69 -9.71 -0.87 2.18
C ARG A 69 -8.43 -0.08 1.97
N TYR A 70 -8.28 1.03 2.68
CA TYR A 70 -7.06 1.83 2.76
C TYR A 70 -6.41 1.60 4.13
N PRO A 71 -5.15 1.12 4.18
CA PRO A 71 -4.48 0.87 5.45
C PRO A 71 -4.10 2.15 6.18
N GLN A 72 -3.96 2.02 7.49
CA GLN A 72 -3.15 2.95 8.27
C GLN A 72 -1.70 2.90 7.78
N ILE A 73 -1.17 4.06 7.40
CA ILE A 73 0.23 4.26 7.03
C ILE A 73 0.96 5.18 8.01
N ALA A 74 0.21 5.95 8.81
CA ALA A 74 0.75 6.78 9.87
C ALA A 74 1.68 5.97 10.80
N GLY A 75 2.83 6.53 11.10
CA GLY A 75 3.82 5.94 11.98
C GLY A 75 4.57 4.74 11.40
N GLN A 76 4.19 4.19 10.24
CA GLN A 76 4.89 3.05 9.65
C GLN A 76 6.37 3.40 9.40
N LEU A 77 7.25 2.39 9.45
CA LEU A 77 8.68 2.59 9.27
C LEU A 77 8.96 3.14 7.86
N ALA A 78 9.77 4.20 7.77
CA ALA A 78 10.09 4.83 6.48
C ALA A 78 10.67 3.82 5.49
N SER A 79 11.58 2.94 5.91
CA SER A 79 12.15 1.88 5.07
C SER A 79 11.09 0.94 4.49
N VAL A 80 10.05 0.62 5.27
CA VAL A 80 8.93 -0.20 4.82
C VAL A 80 8.09 0.56 3.80
N ILE A 81 7.80 1.85 4.02
CA ILE A 81 7.04 2.68 3.08
C ILE A 81 7.78 2.79 1.75
N ILE A 82 9.08 3.09 1.77
CA ILE A 82 9.95 3.15 0.57
C ILE A 82 9.87 1.83 -0.20
N LYS A 83 10.09 0.69 0.49
CA LYS A 83 10.00 -0.65 -0.10
C LYS A 83 8.65 -0.88 -0.77
N GLN A 84 7.54 -0.54 -0.10
CA GLN A 84 6.21 -0.74 -0.66
C GLN A 84 5.92 0.15 -1.87
N LEU A 85 6.38 1.40 -1.88
CA LEU A 85 6.19 2.30 -3.03
C LEU A 85 6.97 1.81 -4.25
N ALA A 86 8.24 1.46 -4.08
CA ALA A 86 9.07 0.89 -5.14
C ALA A 86 8.47 -0.41 -5.70
N ASP A 87 8.01 -1.32 -4.83
CA ASP A 87 7.42 -2.60 -5.24
C ASP A 87 6.06 -2.44 -5.95
N ILE A 88 5.23 -1.47 -5.55
CA ILE A 88 3.95 -1.18 -6.23
C ILE A 88 4.24 -0.61 -7.62
N ARG A 89 5.20 0.32 -7.73
CA ARG A 89 5.64 0.91 -9.01
C ARG A 89 6.14 -0.15 -9.98
N ALA A 90 6.98 -1.08 -9.51
CA ALA A 90 7.53 -2.17 -10.29
C ALA A 90 6.53 -3.33 -10.57
N ARG A 91 5.36 -3.31 -9.92
CA ARG A 91 4.32 -4.36 -9.96
C ARG A 91 4.74 -5.67 -9.28
N ASN A 92 5.76 -5.62 -8.43
CA ASN A 92 6.12 -6.70 -7.50
C ASN A 92 5.06 -6.86 -6.43
N ARG A 93 4.39 -5.77 -6.06
CA ARG A 93 3.16 -5.78 -5.28
C ARG A 93 1.99 -5.38 -6.17
N ASP A 94 1.10 -6.33 -6.46
CA ASP A 94 -0.10 -5.99 -7.23
C ASP A 94 -1.07 -5.15 -6.38
N ASN A 95 -1.24 -3.89 -6.77
CA ASN A 95 -2.20 -2.97 -6.18
C ASN A 95 -2.68 -1.97 -7.25
N PRO A 96 -3.65 -2.37 -8.09
CA PRO A 96 -4.14 -1.53 -9.18
C PRO A 96 -4.57 -0.13 -8.76
N THR A 97 -5.14 0.01 -7.56
CA THR A 97 -5.60 1.29 -7.00
C THR A 97 -4.44 2.22 -6.67
N MET A 98 -3.35 1.72 -6.07
CA MET A 98 -2.20 2.57 -5.69
C MET A 98 -1.17 2.76 -6.81
N ARG A 99 -1.18 1.92 -7.86
CA ARG A 99 -0.19 2.00 -8.95
C ARG A 99 -0.03 3.40 -9.58
N PRO A 100 -1.10 4.12 -9.95
CA PRO A 100 -0.95 5.46 -10.52
C PRO A 100 -0.27 6.44 -9.56
N PHE A 101 -0.60 6.34 -8.27
CA PHE A 101 -0.07 7.18 -7.19
C PHE A 101 1.36 6.85 -6.78
N ALA A 102 1.83 5.64 -7.04
CA ALA A 102 3.23 5.27 -6.88
C ALA A 102 4.06 5.54 -8.13
N SER A 103 3.46 5.95 -9.26
CA SER A 103 4.19 6.08 -10.54
C SER A 103 5.19 7.24 -10.54
N PRO A 104 6.28 7.19 -11.32
CA PRO A 104 7.23 8.30 -11.42
C PRO A 104 6.58 9.61 -11.87
N ARG A 105 5.52 9.53 -12.69
CA ARG A 105 4.79 10.71 -13.19
C ARG A 105 4.09 11.48 -12.08
N LEU A 106 3.55 10.79 -11.08
CA LEU A 106 2.73 11.42 -10.03
C LEU A 106 3.49 11.57 -8.71
N LEU A 107 4.32 10.58 -8.35
CA LEU A 107 5.09 10.61 -7.11
C LEU A 107 6.47 11.24 -7.28
N GLY A 108 7.11 11.09 -8.45
CA GLY A 108 8.51 11.47 -8.62
C GLY A 108 9.48 10.29 -8.44
N GLY A 109 10.74 10.59 -8.20
CA GLY A 109 11.84 9.65 -8.11
C GLY A 109 12.14 9.16 -6.69
N PRO A 110 13.35 8.63 -6.47
CA PRO A 110 13.81 8.13 -5.17
C PRO A 110 13.76 9.19 -4.05
N GLN A 111 14.05 10.47 -4.36
CA GLN A 111 13.99 11.56 -3.38
C GLN A 111 12.57 11.79 -2.89
N GLU A 112 11.59 11.90 -3.78
CA GLU A 112 10.19 12.09 -3.39
C GLU A 112 9.63 10.89 -2.61
N ILE A 113 10.08 9.67 -2.93
CA ILE A 113 9.78 8.47 -2.16
C ILE A 113 10.35 8.58 -0.73
N ALA A 114 11.61 9.02 -0.58
CA ALA A 114 12.24 9.21 0.73
C ALA A 114 11.51 10.29 1.55
N ASP A 115 11.17 11.41 0.90
CA ASP A 115 10.50 12.56 1.50
C ASP A 115 9.12 12.19 2.06
N VAL A 116 8.26 11.57 1.24
CA VAL A 116 6.91 11.18 1.68
C VAL A 116 6.95 10.06 2.71
N ALA A 117 7.90 9.12 2.60
CA ALA A 117 8.05 8.06 3.58
C ALA A 117 8.47 8.62 4.95
N ALA A 118 9.41 9.56 4.98
CA ALA A 118 9.83 10.24 6.20
C ALA A 118 8.68 11.02 6.83
N TYR A 119 7.95 11.82 6.04
CA TYR A 119 6.78 12.58 6.51
C TYR A 119 5.72 11.66 7.14
N VAL A 120 5.27 10.63 6.41
CA VAL A 120 4.22 9.70 6.88
C VAL A 120 4.65 8.93 8.13
N SER A 121 5.94 8.59 8.24
CA SER A 121 6.48 7.87 9.40
C SER A 121 6.43 8.67 10.71
N GLN A 122 6.30 10.00 10.63
CA GLN A 122 6.18 10.89 11.78
C GLN A 122 4.74 11.16 12.20
N LEU A 123 3.76 10.82 11.33
CA LEU A 123 2.35 10.99 11.67
C LEU A 123 1.97 10.08 12.85
N PRO A 124 1.20 10.60 13.83
CA PRO A 124 0.76 9.80 14.94
C PRO A 124 -0.29 8.77 14.50
N MET A 125 -0.19 7.57 15.06
CA MET A 125 -1.05 6.43 14.76
C MET A 125 -2.43 6.59 15.39
N ASP A 126 -3.45 6.02 14.74
CA ASP A 126 -4.83 6.00 15.20
C ASP A 126 -4.96 5.21 16.52
N PRO A 127 -5.44 5.85 17.61
CA PRO A 127 -5.73 5.16 18.86
C PRO A 127 -6.98 4.27 18.81
N PHE A 128 -7.82 4.38 17.77
CA PHE A 128 -9.11 3.71 17.64
C PHE A 128 -9.22 2.82 16.40
N THR A 129 -8.10 2.24 15.96
CA THR A 129 -8.09 1.33 14.81
C THR A 129 -9.04 0.16 15.02
N ILE A 130 -9.76 -0.24 13.97
CA ILE A 130 -10.72 -1.35 13.98
C ILE A 130 -9.99 -2.68 14.24
N LYS A 131 -10.50 -3.42 15.23
CA LYS A 131 -9.94 -4.69 15.72
C LYS A 131 -10.87 -5.84 15.39
N GLY A 132 -10.36 -7.06 15.54
CA GLY A 132 -11.18 -8.27 15.53
C GLY A 132 -12.13 -8.33 16.73
N SER A 133 -12.95 -9.38 16.77
CA SER A 133 -13.97 -9.59 17.81
C SER A 133 -13.38 -10.01 19.17
N GLY A 134 -12.08 -10.30 19.23
CA GLY A 134 -11.45 -10.97 20.37
C GLY A 134 -11.55 -12.49 20.29
N PHE A 135 -11.59 -13.06 19.08
CA PHE A 135 -11.66 -14.51 18.88
C PHE A 135 -10.36 -15.19 19.33
N ASP A 136 -10.47 -16.02 20.37
CA ASP A 136 -9.41 -16.91 20.87
C ASP A 136 -8.04 -16.22 21.05
N LEU A 137 -8.05 -15.10 21.78
CA LEU A 137 -6.87 -14.25 21.97
C LEU A 137 -5.73 -14.97 22.69
N GLU A 138 -6.03 -15.94 23.55
CA GLU A 138 -5.00 -16.72 24.25
C GLU A 138 -4.22 -17.62 23.27
N HIS A 139 -4.93 -18.36 22.42
CA HIS A 139 -4.30 -19.13 21.35
C HIS A 139 -3.59 -18.23 20.33
N GLY A 140 -4.23 -17.13 19.94
CA GLY A 140 -3.63 -16.13 19.05
C GLY A 140 -2.34 -15.54 19.59
N LYS A 141 -2.28 -15.26 20.90
CA LYS A 141 -1.06 -14.81 21.58
C LYS A 141 0.04 -15.87 21.51
N LYS A 142 -0.28 -17.13 21.83
CA LYS A 142 0.69 -18.22 21.75
C LYS A 142 1.25 -18.36 20.34
N LEU A 143 0.37 -18.41 19.33
CA LEU A 143 0.78 -18.45 17.92
C LEU A 143 1.68 -17.28 17.56
N TYR A 144 1.33 -16.06 17.98
CA TYR A 144 2.13 -14.87 17.69
C TYR A 144 3.55 -14.98 18.25
N GLN A 145 3.68 -15.37 19.52
CA GLN A 145 4.98 -15.50 20.18
C GLN A 145 5.86 -16.57 19.50
N GLU A 146 5.27 -17.70 19.12
CA GLU A 146 6.01 -18.81 18.50
C GLU A 146 6.37 -18.58 17.02
N ASN A 147 5.69 -17.66 16.32
CA ASN A 147 5.70 -17.62 14.85
C ASN A 147 5.89 -16.24 14.23
N CYS A 148 5.71 -15.16 14.99
CA CYS A 148 5.64 -13.81 14.45
C CYS A 148 6.62 -12.85 15.16
N ALA A 149 6.77 -12.99 16.48
CA ALA A 149 7.55 -12.09 17.31
C ALA A 149 9.03 -11.99 16.90
N ASP A 150 9.66 -13.09 16.48
CA ASP A 150 11.06 -13.12 16.03
C ASP A 150 11.40 -12.11 14.92
N CYS A 151 10.40 -11.76 14.10
CA CYS A 151 10.56 -10.82 13.00
C CYS A 151 9.83 -9.50 13.28
N HIS A 152 8.58 -9.56 13.75
CA HIS A 152 7.75 -8.38 13.93
C HIS A 152 7.93 -7.70 15.30
N GLY A 153 8.71 -8.29 16.21
CA GLY A 153 8.89 -7.83 17.58
C GLY A 153 7.79 -8.30 18.52
N ASP A 154 8.02 -8.27 19.83
CA ASP A 154 7.08 -8.79 20.84
C ASP A 154 5.75 -8.03 20.84
N ASN A 155 5.78 -6.75 20.45
CA ASN A 155 4.61 -5.89 20.38
C ASN A 155 4.17 -5.58 18.95
N GLY A 156 4.84 -6.12 17.92
CA GLY A 156 4.49 -5.87 16.52
C GLY A 156 5.07 -4.56 15.98
N GLU A 157 6.14 -4.06 16.60
CA GLU A 157 6.82 -2.81 16.29
C GLU A 157 7.59 -2.81 14.96
N GLY A 158 7.93 -4.00 14.44
CA GLY A 158 8.73 -4.20 13.24
C GLY A 158 10.23 -3.96 13.46
N ASP A 159 10.99 -4.03 12.37
CA ASP A 159 12.45 -3.80 12.38
C ASP A 159 12.82 -2.93 11.19
N ALA A 160 13.29 -1.70 11.45
CA ALA A 160 13.60 -0.74 10.39
C ALA A 160 14.80 -1.16 9.54
N GLY A 161 15.81 -1.77 10.17
CA GLY A 161 17.05 -2.23 9.54
C GLY A 161 16.85 -3.46 8.66
N LYS A 162 15.87 -4.31 9.01
CA LYS A 162 15.45 -5.46 8.21
C LYS A 162 14.23 -5.17 7.32
N HIS A 163 13.69 -3.96 7.38
CA HIS A 163 12.52 -3.52 6.61
C HIS A 163 11.27 -4.36 6.89
N ILE A 164 11.15 -4.86 8.12
CA ILE A 164 10.02 -5.66 8.59
C ILE A 164 8.93 -4.69 9.06
N PRO A 165 7.70 -4.79 8.53
CA PRO A 165 6.65 -3.83 8.83
C PRO A 165 6.22 -3.91 10.29
N ARG A 166 5.90 -2.73 10.83
CA ARG A 166 5.04 -2.62 12.00
C ARG A 166 3.66 -3.15 11.67
N ILE A 167 3.14 -4.03 12.51
CA ILE A 167 1.83 -4.67 12.34
C ILE A 167 0.86 -4.32 13.47
N HIS A 168 1.33 -3.80 14.61
CA HIS A 168 0.44 -3.27 15.65
C HIS A 168 -0.33 -2.04 15.17
N GLY A 169 -1.49 -1.80 15.77
CA GLY A 169 -2.36 -0.68 15.39
C GLY A 169 -2.79 -0.69 13.92
N GLN A 170 -2.80 -1.84 13.24
CA GLN A 170 -3.31 -1.95 11.88
C GLN A 170 -4.73 -2.51 11.88
N ASN A 171 -5.53 -2.08 10.90
CA ASN A 171 -6.90 -2.53 10.74
C ASN A 171 -6.96 -4.04 10.46
N ILE A 172 -7.79 -4.77 11.21
CA ILE A 172 -7.97 -6.22 11.08
C ILE A 172 -8.30 -6.64 9.64
N HIS A 173 -9.18 -5.91 8.94
CA HIS A 173 -9.57 -6.25 7.57
C HIS A 173 -8.42 -6.08 6.57
N TYR A 174 -7.52 -5.12 6.82
CA TYR A 174 -6.30 -5.02 6.04
C TYR A 174 -5.36 -6.19 6.36
N LEU A 175 -5.16 -6.50 7.64
CA LEU A 175 -4.29 -7.61 8.07
C LEU A 175 -4.74 -8.94 7.46
N THR A 176 -6.02 -9.30 7.58
CA THR A 176 -6.60 -10.52 6.95
C THR A 176 -6.38 -10.55 5.45
N ARG A 177 -6.65 -9.43 4.75
CA ARG A 177 -6.43 -9.37 3.30
C ARG A 177 -4.96 -9.54 2.93
N GLN A 178 -4.04 -8.93 3.68
CA GLN A 178 -2.61 -9.07 3.39
C GLN A 178 -2.10 -10.48 3.71
N PHE A 179 -2.54 -11.09 4.81
CA PHE A 179 -2.20 -12.46 5.17
C PHE A 179 -2.59 -13.41 4.02
N GLU A 180 -3.84 -13.33 3.56
CA GLU A 180 -4.33 -14.15 2.47
C GLU A 180 -3.58 -13.90 1.16
N TRP A 181 -3.38 -12.63 0.78
CA TRP A 181 -2.67 -12.30 -0.47
C TRP A 181 -1.22 -12.76 -0.47
N ILE A 182 -0.55 -12.77 0.69
CA ILE A 182 0.79 -13.34 0.82
C ILE A 182 0.72 -14.86 0.72
N ARG A 183 -0.25 -15.49 1.40
CA ARG A 183 -0.40 -16.96 1.46
C ARG A 183 -0.60 -17.56 0.07
N ILE A 184 -1.42 -16.94 -0.76
CA ILE A 184 -1.74 -17.40 -2.11
C ILE A 184 -0.78 -16.86 -3.19
N GLY A 185 0.24 -16.09 -2.79
CA GLY A 185 1.23 -15.52 -3.73
C GLY A 185 0.73 -14.34 -4.58
N LYS A 186 -0.46 -13.80 -4.31
CA LYS A 186 -0.97 -12.59 -4.97
C LYS A 186 -0.10 -11.37 -4.67
N ARG A 187 0.44 -11.29 -3.46
CA ARG A 187 1.44 -10.30 -3.04
C ARG A 187 2.85 -10.88 -3.21
N ARG A 188 3.43 -10.69 -4.39
CA ARG A 188 4.71 -11.30 -4.79
C ARG A 188 5.95 -10.66 -4.15
N ASN A 189 5.82 -9.47 -3.57
CA ASN A 189 6.93 -8.78 -2.89
C ASN A 189 7.14 -9.21 -1.43
N ALA A 190 6.44 -10.24 -0.97
CA ALA A 190 6.55 -10.74 0.39
C ALA A 190 7.84 -11.54 0.59
N ASP A 191 8.41 -11.48 1.79
CA ASP A 191 9.57 -12.28 2.14
C ASP A 191 9.22 -13.78 2.07
N PRO A 192 10.04 -14.63 1.41
CA PRO A 192 9.80 -16.07 1.32
C PRO A 192 9.64 -16.75 2.69
N LYS A 193 10.31 -16.26 3.73
CA LYS A 193 10.15 -16.75 5.11
C LYS A 193 8.73 -16.50 5.61
N MET A 194 8.18 -15.31 5.36
CA MET A 194 6.79 -15.00 5.73
C MET A 194 5.80 -15.89 4.97
N VAL A 195 6.01 -16.09 3.66
CA VAL A 195 5.17 -16.98 2.84
C VAL A 195 5.21 -18.41 3.40
N LYS A 196 6.39 -18.95 3.69
CA LYS A 196 6.56 -20.29 4.28
C LYS A 196 5.90 -20.38 5.66
N GLN A 197 6.05 -19.34 6.48
CA GLN A 197 5.54 -19.25 7.84
C GLN A 197 4.01 -19.32 7.89
N ILE A 198 3.31 -18.58 7.02
CA ILE A 198 1.85 -18.49 7.08
C ILE A 198 1.11 -19.60 6.34
N ARG A 199 1.77 -20.29 5.40
CA ARG A 199 1.15 -21.41 4.66
C ARG A 199 0.76 -22.59 5.55
N ARG A 200 1.34 -22.71 6.74
CA ARG A 200 1.01 -23.76 7.72
C ARG A 200 -0.17 -23.43 8.63
N PHE A 201 -0.71 -22.20 8.58
CA PHE A 201 -1.80 -21.79 9.46
C PHE A 201 -3.13 -22.34 8.97
N SER A 202 -3.87 -22.99 9.86
CA SER A 202 -5.27 -23.33 9.62
C SER A 202 -6.13 -22.06 9.61
N PRO A 203 -7.36 -22.08 9.06
CA PRO A 203 -8.27 -20.92 9.13
C PRO A 203 -8.55 -20.46 10.56
N ARG A 204 -8.61 -21.39 11.54
CA ARG A 204 -8.76 -21.04 12.97
C ARG A 204 -7.54 -20.34 13.51
N ASP A 205 -6.34 -20.84 13.21
CA ASP A 205 -5.08 -20.23 13.67
C ASP A 205 -4.88 -18.84 13.07
N GLU A 206 -5.19 -18.69 11.77
CA GLU A 206 -5.19 -17.40 11.08
C GLU A 206 -6.14 -16.41 11.77
N ALA A 207 -7.40 -16.81 12.01
CA ALA A 207 -8.37 -15.96 12.68
C ALA A 207 -7.89 -15.52 14.08
N ALA A 208 -7.41 -16.47 14.89
CA ALA A 208 -6.93 -16.20 16.25
C ALA A 208 -5.69 -15.28 16.27
N VAL A 209 -4.66 -15.57 15.45
CA VAL A 209 -3.43 -14.77 15.43
C VAL A 209 -3.67 -13.37 14.91
N LEU A 210 -4.52 -13.20 13.88
CA LEU A 210 -4.81 -11.88 13.32
C LEU A 210 -5.67 -11.05 14.26
N ASP A 211 -6.63 -11.66 14.95
CA ASP A 211 -7.42 -10.97 15.98
C ASP A 211 -6.50 -10.50 17.11
N TYR A 212 -5.61 -11.36 17.60
CA TYR A 212 -4.59 -10.98 18.58
C TYR A 212 -3.68 -9.83 18.09
N VAL A 213 -3.15 -9.91 16.87
CA VAL A 213 -2.30 -8.85 16.29
C VAL A 213 -3.04 -7.51 16.21
N SER A 214 -4.33 -7.52 15.87
CA SER A 214 -5.13 -6.29 15.83
C SER A 214 -5.34 -5.65 17.20
N HIS A 215 -5.11 -6.40 18.28
CA HIS A 215 -5.16 -5.92 19.66
C HIS A 215 -3.80 -5.46 20.21
N LEU A 216 -2.69 -5.72 19.51
CA LEU A 216 -1.37 -5.20 19.87
C LEU A 216 -1.39 -3.67 19.86
N LYS A 217 -0.93 -3.08 20.97
CA LYS A 217 -0.99 -1.64 21.19
C LYS A 217 0.31 -0.99 20.74
N PRO A 218 0.26 0.00 19.83
CA PRO A 218 1.39 0.87 19.60
C PRO A 218 1.82 1.56 20.91
N PRO A 219 3.12 1.90 21.06
CA PRO A 219 3.59 2.69 22.19
C PRO A 219 2.79 4.01 22.31
N PRO A 220 2.43 4.45 23.54
CA PRO A 220 1.60 5.64 23.73
C PRO A 220 2.12 6.90 23.05
N GLU A 221 3.45 7.08 22.99
CA GLU A 221 4.11 8.21 22.33
C GLU A 221 3.93 8.25 20.81
N LYS A 222 3.53 7.12 20.20
CA LYS A 222 3.21 7.03 18.78
C LYS A 222 1.73 7.23 18.48
N LEU A 223 0.87 7.23 19.49
CA LEU A 223 -0.56 7.40 19.31
C LEU A 223 -0.95 8.87 19.25
N ALA A 224 -1.94 9.18 18.43
CA ALA A 224 -2.53 10.49 18.41
C ALA A 224 -3.33 10.74 19.69
N LYS A 225 -3.34 11.99 20.16
CA LYS A 225 -4.26 12.40 21.23
C LYS A 225 -5.71 12.29 20.72
N PRO A 226 -6.69 11.97 21.59
CA PRO A 226 -8.10 12.00 21.20
C PRO A 226 -8.48 13.34 20.56
N GLY A 227 -9.11 13.29 19.40
CA GLY A 227 -9.52 14.48 18.64
C GLY A 227 -8.40 15.17 17.85
N TRP A 228 -7.17 14.64 17.85
CA TRP A 228 -6.10 15.17 17.02
C TRP A 228 -6.49 15.09 15.54
N GLN A 229 -6.27 16.20 14.84
CA GLN A 229 -6.42 16.32 13.39
C GLN A 229 -5.08 16.79 12.83
N ASN A 230 -4.73 16.31 11.64
CA ASN A 230 -3.45 16.71 11.05
C ASN A 230 -3.46 18.23 10.74
N PRO A 231 -2.61 19.03 11.40
CA PRO A 231 -2.58 20.49 11.22
C PRO A 231 -2.07 20.90 9.83
N ASP A 232 -1.39 20.02 9.11
CA ASP A 232 -0.89 20.29 7.75
C ASP A 232 -2.00 20.36 6.70
N PHE A 233 -3.21 19.90 7.06
CA PHE A 233 -4.39 19.87 6.21
C PHE A 233 -5.61 20.47 6.93
N PRO A 234 -5.58 21.76 7.29
CA PRO A 234 -6.65 22.38 8.07
C PRO A 234 -7.97 22.47 7.29
N ASN A 235 -7.88 22.63 5.96
CA ASN A 235 -9.03 22.83 5.08
C ASN A 235 -9.56 21.51 4.47
N TYR A 236 -9.08 20.35 4.93
CA TYR A 236 -9.56 19.08 4.43
C TYR A 236 -10.97 18.81 4.97
N ALA A 237 -11.93 18.57 4.07
CA ALA A 237 -13.31 18.26 4.44
C ALA A 237 -13.39 16.89 5.13
N ARG A 238 -13.40 16.88 6.46
CA ARG A 238 -13.62 15.68 7.28
C ARG A 238 -15.12 15.43 7.38
N VAL A 239 -15.70 14.84 6.34
CA VAL A 239 -17.11 14.43 6.39
C VAL A 239 -17.23 13.40 7.53
N PRO A 240 -18.05 13.65 8.58
CA PRO A 240 -18.35 12.63 9.55
C PRO A 240 -18.91 11.44 8.78
N MET A 241 -18.37 10.24 9.00
CA MET A 241 -18.96 9.04 8.41
C MET A 241 -20.45 9.08 8.74
N PRO A 242 -21.36 9.09 7.75
CA PRO A 242 -22.78 9.04 8.06
C PRO A 242 -22.97 7.81 8.93
N GLN A 243 -23.54 8.01 10.12
CA GLN A 243 -23.84 6.88 10.98
C GLN A 243 -24.63 5.87 10.14
N PRO A 244 -24.33 4.56 10.25
CA PRO A 244 -25.08 3.56 9.51
C PRO A 244 -26.56 3.88 9.75
N ARG A 245 -27.32 4.10 8.66
CA ARG A 245 -28.76 4.36 8.77
C ARG A 245 -29.29 3.27 9.68
N ARG A 246 -29.86 3.67 10.83
CA ARG A 246 -30.41 2.72 11.81
C ARG A 246 -31.18 1.68 11.05
N SER A 247 -30.86 0.42 11.30
CA SER A 247 -31.62 -0.68 10.73
C SER A 247 -33.10 -0.41 10.96
N ARG A 248 -33.96 -0.64 9.96
CA ARG A 248 -35.43 -0.54 10.12
C ARG A 248 -35.94 -1.43 11.26
N PHE A 249 -35.12 -2.37 11.73
CA PHE A 249 -35.40 -3.31 12.80
C PHE A 249 -34.84 -2.90 14.18
N GLU A 250 -34.25 -1.71 14.33
CA GLU A 250 -33.80 -1.22 15.63
C GLU A 250 -35.00 -0.71 16.45
N PRO A 251 -35.20 -1.15 17.71
CA PRO A 251 -36.27 -0.63 18.56
C PRO A 251 -36.16 0.89 18.74
N PRO A 252 -37.29 1.61 18.88
CA PRO A 252 -37.30 3.05 19.03
C PRO A 252 -36.51 3.46 20.26
N GLN A 253 -35.62 4.45 20.10
CA GLN A 253 -34.86 4.96 21.23
C GLN A 253 -35.74 5.79 22.16
N PRO A 254 -35.41 5.82 23.46
CA PRO A 254 -36.07 6.72 24.40
C PRO A 254 -35.94 8.18 23.93
N PRO A 255 -36.93 9.03 24.24
CA PRO A 255 -36.94 10.42 23.82
C PRO A 255 -35.67 11.13 24.31
N GLN A 256 -35.00 11.82 23.39
CA GLN A 256 -33.81 12.58 23.73
C GLN A 256 -34.21 13.81 24.55
N PRO A 257 -33.37 14.24 25.52
CA PRO A 257 -33.59 15.49 26.23
C PRO A 257 -33.57 16.68 25.25
N PRO A 258 -34.29 17.77 25.56
CA PRO A 258 -34.37 18.93 24.69
C PRO A 258 -32.99 19.52 24.43
N GLN A 259 -32.65 19.69 23.16
CA GLN A 259 -31.41 20.33 22.74
C GLN A 259 -31.45 21.82 23.10
N PRO A 260 -30.33 22.43 23.54
CA PRO A 260 -30.25 23.87 23.74
C PRO A 260 -30.46 24.61 22.41
N PRO A 261 -31.00 25.85 22.44
CA PRO A 261 -31.30 26.61 21.24
C PRO A 261 -30.02 26.88 20.43
N VAL A 262 -30.09 26.58 19.14
CA VAL A 262 -29.03 26.89 18.17
C VAL A 262 -28.97 28.41 18.00
N PRO A 263 -27.79 29.06 18.11
CA PRO A 263 -27.68 30.49 17.84
C PRO A 263 -28.03 30.80 16.38
N PRO A 264 -28.62 31.98 16.09
CA PRO A 264 -29.06 32.32 14.75
C PRO A 264 -27.88 32.32 13.77
N ALA A 265 -28.07 31.67 12.62
CA ALA A 265 -27.13 31.67 11.52
C ALA A 265 -26.94 33.09 10.98
N PHE A 266 -25.70 33.47 10.67
CA PHE A 266 -25.38 34.70 9.95
C PHE A 266 -26.15 34.71 8.63
N ALA A 267 -27.06 35.67 8.48
CA ALA A 267 -27.76 35.96 7.24
C ALA A 267 -26.76 36.60 6.26
N GLY A 268 -26.13 35.77 5.44
CA GLY A 268 -25.55 36.17 4.17
C GLY A 268 -26.31 35.45 3.07
N GLU A 269 -26.88 36.22 2.14
CA GLU A 269 -27.56 35.72 0.95
C GLU A 269 -26.76 34.59 0.28
N ALA A 270 -27.37 33.41 0.15
CA ALA A 270 -26.82 32.33 -0.66
C ALA A 270 -26.87 32.75 -2.14
N PRO A 271 -25.76 32.69 -2.89
CA PRO A 271 -25.83 32.93 -4.33
C PRO A 271 -26.72 31.87 -4.99
N GLN A 272 -27.68 32.34 -5.77
CA GLN A 272 -28.61 31.51 -6.53
C GLN A 272 -27.83 30.73 -7.58
N MET A 273 -27.66 29.43 -7.34
CA MET A 273 -27.06 28.51 -8.30
C MET A 273 -28.05 28.34 -9.46
N PRO A 274 -27.65 28.51 -10.73
CA PRO A 274 -28.52 28.21 -11.85
C PRO A 274 -28.86 26.71 -11.89
N GLU A 275 -30.09 26.39 -12.29
CA GLU A 275 -30.54 25.01 -12.49
C GLU A 275 -29.61 24.26 -13.46
N PRO A 276 -29.29 22.99 -13.20
CA PRO A 276 -28.51 22.19 -14.14
C PRO A 276 -29.33 21.94 -15.41
N PRO A 277 -28.75 22.06 -16.61
CA PRO A 277 -29.46 21.76 -17.84
C PRO A 277 -29.83 20.27 -17.91
N ALA A 278 -30.97 19.99 -18.54
CA ALA A 278 -31.41 18.63 -18.84
C ALA A 278 -30.32 17.87 -19.62
N PHE A 279 -30.05 16.63 -19.19
CA PHE A 279 -29.09 15.75 -19.86
C PHE A 279 -29.58 15.41 -21.28
N GLY A 280 -29.04 16.13 -22.27
CA GLY A 280 -29.10 15.73 -23.67
C GLY A 280 -28.20 14.52 -23.92
N GLU A 281 -28.58 13.74 -24.94
CA GLU A 281 -27.86 12.54 -25.38
C GLU A 281 -26.37 12.84 -25.66
N PRO A 282 -25.43 11.97 -25.26
CA PRO A 282 -24.01 12.23 -25.44
C PRO A 282 -23.66 12.36 -26.93
N PRO A 283 -22.81 13.32 -27.32
CA PRO A 283 -22.40 13.46 -28.71
C PRO A 283 -21.63 12.22 -29.17
N GLN A 284 -21.90 11.79 -30.41
CA GLN A 284 -21.14 10.70 -31.01
C GLN A 284 -19.66 11.09 -31.16
N PRO A 285 -18.74 10.14 -30.93
CA PRO A 285 -17.31 10.40 -31.10
C PRO A 285 -17.01 10.77 -32.56
N PRO A 286 -16.07 11.68 -32.81
CA PRO A 286 -15.68 12.04 -34.17
C PRO A 286 -15.11 10.83 -34.90
N ALA A 287 -15.43 10.70 -36.19
CA ALA A 287 -14.84 9.70 -37.06
C ALA A 287 -13.32 9.85 -37.07
N PHE A 288 -12.60 8.75 -36.82
CA PHE A 288 -11.15 8.72 -36.86
C PHE A 288 -10.64 9.15 -38.24
N ALA A 289 -9.81 10.18 -38.29
CA ALA A 289 -9.03 10.49 -39.48
C ALA A 289 -8.10 9.29 -39.82
N PRO A 290 -7.93 8.94 -41.10
CA PRO A 290 -7.01 7.88 -41.49
C PRO A 290 -5.58 8.23 -41.04
N GLN A 291 -4.89 7.27 -40.45
CA GLN A 291 -3.50 7.46 -40.00
C GLN A 291 -2.59 7.73 -41.21
N PRO A 292 -1.62 8.65 -41.09
CA PRO A 292 -0.60 8.82 -42.13
C PRO A 292 0.22 7.53 -42.31
N PRO A 293 0.74 7.26 -43.52
CA PRO A 293 1.56 6.08 -43.77
C PRO A 293 2.80 6.08 -42.88
N GLN A 294 3.10 4.91 -42.31
CA GLN A 294 4.29 4.71 -41.48
C GLN A 294 5.56 4.95 -42.30
N PRO A 295 6.60 5.59 -41.73
CA PRO A 295 7.88 5.72 -42.40
C PRO A 295 8.54 4.35 -42.61
N PRO A 296 9.37 4.18 -43.65
CA PRO A 296 10.05 2.92 -43.92
C PRO A 296 10.97 2.54 -42.75
N GLU A 297 10.96 1.26 -42.39
CA GLU A 297 11.81 0.72 -41.33
C GLU A 297 13.30 0.92 -41.67
N PRO A 298 14.16 1.27 -40.68
CA PRO A 298 15.58 1.39 -40.91
C PRO A 298 16.22 0.03 -41.22
N PRO A 299 17.29 -0.02 -42.04
CA PRO A 299 17.92 -1.26 -42.45
C PRO A 299 18.50 -2.02 -41.26
N VAL A 300 18.17 -3.31 -41.17
CA VAL A 300 18.69 -4.22 -40.16
C VAL A 300 20.17 -4.52 -40.45
N PHE A 301 21.07 -3.92 -39.67
CA PHE A 301 22.49 -4.27 -39.70
C PHE A 301 22.70 -5.67 -39.09
N ARG A 302 23.02 -6.65 -39.95
CA ARG A 302 23.54 -7.95 -39.51
C ARG A 302 25.04 -7.79 -39.19
N PRO A 303 25.51 -8.15 -37.99
CA PRO A 303 26.94 -8.12 -37.69
C PRO A 303 27.67 -9.17 -38.54
N MET A 304 28.74 -8.74 -39.22
CA MET A 304 29.62 -9.64 -39.95
C MET A 304 30.35 -10.58 -38.97
N SER A 305 30.27 -11.88 -39.25
CA SER A 305 31.09 -12.90 -38.59
C SER A 305 32.56 -12.62 -38.89
N LYS A 306 33.37 -12.43 -37.86
CA LYS A 306 34.84 -12.44 -38.02
C LYS A 306 35.29 -13.89 -38.16
N ASN A 307 36.06 -14.15 -39.22
CA ASN A 307 36.88 -15.36 -39.37
C ASN A 307 37.95 -15.42 -38.27
#